data_AF-A0A562HL70-F1
#
_entry.id   AF-A0A562HL70-F1
#
_cell.length_a   1.000
_cell.length_b   1.000
_cell.length_c   1.000
_cell.angle_alpha   90.00
_cell.angle_beta   90.00
_cell.angle_gamma   90.00
#
_symmetry.space_group_name_H-M   'P 1'
#
loop_
_entity.id
_entity.type
_entity.pdbx_description
1 polymer ?
#
loop_
_entity_poly.entity_id
_entity_poly.type
_entity_poly.pdbx_seq_one_letter_code
_entity_poly.pdbx_strand_id
1 'polypeptide(L)'
;MPTALDILNSNKKYCFNPSKDNPNDLPDQTGIYMISAKNRDCLEKIMVDVVFPELDGFPIIYIGISETQGLKKRDYRNHFDGTARKSTLRKSLGSLFKWQADRLYDKGGKYKFKPDCEQKLSRWMQENLIMYYWLVDTGLSDLETKLIDELNPPLNIAKNKCPVNKEFRRYLSELRN
;
A
#
# COMPACT_ATOMS: atom_id res chain seq x y z
N MET A 1 -5.33 -27.39 -5.30
CA MET A 1 -5.51 -26.60 -4.06
C MET A 1 -5.83 -25.17 -4.47
N PRO A 2 -6.86 -24.53 -3.90
CA PRO A 2 -7.15 -23.13 -4.20
C PRO A 2 -5.96 -22.24 -3.81
N THR A 3 -5.70 -21.20 -4.61
CA THR A 3 -4.69 -20.18 -4.32
C THR A 3 -5.12 -19.28 -3.17
N ALA A 4 -4.23 -18.45 -2.63
CA ALA A 4 -4.62 -17.48 -1.60
C ALA A 4 -5.55 -16.41 -2.19
N LEU A 5 -5.37 -16.04 -3.47
CA LEU A 5 -6.28 -15.15 -4.16
C LEU A 5 -7.66 -15.79 -4.38
N ASP A 6 -7.74 -17.09 -4.68
CA ASP A 6 -9.03 -17.81 -4.79
C ASP A 6 -9.77 -17.79 -3.44
N ILE A 7 -9.06 -18.05 -2.34
CA ILE A 7 -9.62 -18.00 -0.99
C ILE A 7 -10.13 -16.58 -0.69
N LEU A 8 -9.34 -15.55 -1.00
CA LEU A 8 -9.74 -14.17 -0.78
C LEU A 8 -10.98 -13.80 -1.62
N ASN A 9 -11.01 -14.20 -2.89
CA ASN A 9 -12.10 -13.93 -3.82
C ASN A 9 -13.38 -14.72 -3.53
N SER A 10 -13.34 -15.74 -2.67
CA SER A 10 -14.55 -16.35 -2.12
C SER A 10 -15.32 -15.41 -1.19
N ASN A 11 -14.65 -14.37 -0.67
CA ASN A 11 -15.25 -13.29 0.11
C ASN A 11 -15.68 -12.13 -0.81
N LYS A 12 -16.65 -11.34 -0.35
CA LYS A 12 -17.10 -10.16 -1.10
C LYS A 12 -15.97 -9.12 -1.20
N LYS A 13 -15.56 -8.83 -2.43
CA LYS A 13 -14.65 -7.74 -2.78
C LYS A 13 -15.38 -6.40 -2.77
N TYR A 14 -14.76 -5.40 -2.17
CA TYR A 14 -15.18 -4.01 -2.23
C TYR A 14 -14.08 -3.16 -2.87
N CYS A 15 -14.48 -2.02 -3.43
CA CYS A 15 -13.57 -1.03 -4.01
C CYS A 15 -13.84 0.32 -3.36
N PHE A 16 -12.77 1.04 -3.04
CA PHE A 16 -12.79 2.39 -2.52
C PHE A 16 -11.88 3.28 -3.37
N ASN A 17 -12.45 4.35 -3.91
CA ASN A 17 -11.77 5.37 -4.69
C ASN A 17 -11.61 6.65 -3.84
N PRO A 18 -10.40 6.94 -3.33
CA PRO A 18 -10.15 8.09 -2.45
C PRO A 18 -10.45 9.46 -3.05
N SER A 19 -10.56 9.57 -4.38
CA SER A 19 -10.93 10.82 -5.06
C SER A 19 -12.44 11.02 -5.24
N LYS A 20 -13.25 9.99 -4.95
CA LYS A 20 -14.70 10.00 -5.23
C LYS A 20 -15.54 9.60 -4.02
N ASP A 21 -15.08 8.61 -3.27
CA ASP A 21 -15.86 7.98 -2.21
C ASP A 21 -15.63 8.68 -0.88
N ASN A 22 -16.64 8.65 -0.01
CA ASN A 22 -16.57 9.23 1.31
C ASN A 22 -15.81 8.28 2.26
N PRO A 23 -14.69 8.69 2.88
CA PRO A 23 -13.96 7.85 3.83
C PRO A 23 -14.81 7.34 5.00
N ASN A 24 -15.93 8.01 5.30
CA ASN A 24 -16.85 7.56 6.33
C ASN A 24 -17.66 6.32 5.97
N ASP A 25 -17.69 5.92 4.70
CA ASP A 25 -18.40 4.74 4.22
C ASP A 25 -17.58 3.47 4.37
N LEU A 26 -16.28 3.59 4.65
CA LEU A 26 -15.43 2.44 4.95
C LEU A 26 -15.92 1.74 6.23
N PRO A 27 -15.94 0.40 6.26
CA PRO A 27 -16.34 -0.33 7.45
C PRO A 27 -15.26 -0.25 8.53
N ASP A 28 -15.72 -0.23 9.79
CA ASP A 28 -14.85 -0.36 10.97
C ASP A 28 -14.66 -1.84 11.32
N GLN A 29 -14.22 -2.64 10.36
CA GLN A 29 -14.07 -4.10 10.45
C GLN A 29 -12.70 -4.54 9.98
N THR A 30 -12.26 -5.69 10.47
CA THR A 30 -10.99 -6.30 10.09
C THR A 30 -11.03 -6.82 8.66
N GLY A 31 -9.87 -6.89 8.02
CA GLY A 31 -9.82 -7.31 6.62
C GLY A 31 -8.47 -7.19 5.98
N ILE A 32 -8.43 -7.56 4.70
CA ILE A 32 -7.28 -7.37 3.82
C ILE A 32 -7.60 -6.24 2.87
N TYR A 33 -6.59 -5.42 2.56
CA TYR A 33 -6.67 -4.44 1.51
C TYR A 33 -5.50 -4.56 0.54
N MET A 34 -5.78 -4.24 -0.71
CA MET A 34 -4.81 -4.11 -1.79
C MET A 34 -4.88 -2.69 -2.32
N ILE A 35 -3.73 -2.06 -2.45
CA ILE A 35 -3.60 -0.75 -3.10
C ILE A 35 -3.16 -0.98 -4.53
N SER A 36 -3.96 -0.49 -5.46
CA SER A 36 -3.67 -0.54 -6.89
C SER A 36 -3.57 0.86 -7.49
N ALA A 37 -2.78 1.00 -8.55
CA ALA A 37 -2.76 2.22 -9.34
C ALA A 37 -3.88 2.21 -10.38
N LYS A 38 -4.54 3.36 -10.57
CA LYS A 38 -5.59 3.55 -11.59
C LYS A 38 -5.02 3.52 -13.02
N ASN A 39 -3.75 3.89 -13.18
CA ASN A 39 -3.02 3.88 -14.44
C ASN A 39 -1.56 3.48 -14.17
N ARG A 40 -1.00 2.56 -14.97
CA ARG A 40 0.39 2.14 -14.92
C ARG A 40 1.38 3.30 -15.18
N ASP A 41 1.02 4.26 -16.03
CA ASP A 41 1.88 5.41 -16.39
C ASP A 41 2.29 6.27 -15.18
N CYS A 42 1.46 6.30 -14.13
CA CYS A 42 1.79 7.05 -12.92
C CYS A 42 2.89 6.37 -12.09
N LEU A 43 3.02 5.04 -12.23
CA LEU A 43 4.02 4.23 -11.56
C LEU A 43 5.33 4.22 -12.34
N GLU A 44 5.30 4.08 -13.66
CA GLU A 44 6.51 3.97 -14.50
C GLU A 44 7.43 5.20 -14.38
N LYS A 45 6.86 6.36 -14.06
CA LYS A 45 7.61 7.60 -13.77
C LYS A 45 8.48 7.52 -12.50
N ILE A 46 8.14 6.64 -11.57
CA ILE A 46 8.77 6.55 -10.24
C ILE A 46 9.27 5.13 -9.89
N MET A 47 8.86 4.10 -10.64
CA MET A 47 9.18 2.69 -10.45
C MET A 47 9.61 2.08 -11.78
N VAL A 48 10.89 2.24 -12.12
CA VAL A 48 11.48 1.78 -13.38
C VAL A 48 11.79 0.27 -13.31
N ASP A 49 11.52 -0.44 -14.41
CA ASP A 49 11.75 -1.88 -14.57
C ASP A 49 11.10 -2.76 -13.49
N VAL A 50 9.93 -2.32 -12.99
CA VAL A 50 9.15 -3.05 -12.00
C VAL A 50 8.05 -3.86 -12.67
N VAL A 51 7.97 -5.14 -12.30
CA VAL A 51 6.86 -6.01 -12.70
C VAL A 51 5.71 -5.85 -11.71
N PHE A 52 4.52 -5.53 -12.20
CA PHE A 52 3.35 -5.38 -11.36
C PHE A 52 2.41 -6.59 -11.51
N PRO A 53 2.01 -7.27 -10.43
CA PRO A 53 0.77 -8.05 -10.46
C PRO A 53 -0.44 -7.15 -10.76
N GLU A 54 -1.51 -7.72 -11.28
CA GLU A 54 -2.72 -6.98 -11.60
C GLU A 54 -3.96 -7.61 -10.97
N LEU A 55 -4.91 -6.78 -10.57
CA LEU A 55 -6.26 -7.18 -10.19
C LEU A 55 -7.24 -6.34 -11.01
N ASP A 56 -8.14 -7.00 -11.73
CA ASP A 56 -9.09 -6.36 -12.67
C ASP A 56 -8.41 -5.40 -13.68
N GLY A 57 -7.18 -5.71 -14.10
CA GLY A 57 -6.38 -4.86 -15.00
C GLY A 57 -5.70 -3.65 -14.33
N PHE A 58 -5.75 -3.53 -13.00
CA PHE A 58 -5.07 -2.47 -12.25
C PHE A 58 -3.81 -3.00 -11.54
N PRO A 59 -2.64 -2.35 -11.73
CA PRO A 59 -1.40 -2.74 -11.08
C PRO A 59 -1.51 -2.70 -9.55
N ILE A 60 -1.30 -3.84 -8.87
CA ILE A 60 -1.25 -3.91 -7.41
C ILE A 60 0.16 -3.54 -6.96
N ILE A 61 0.26 -2.53 -6.10
CA ILE A 61 1.55 -2.02 -5.61
C ILE A 61 1.82 -2.42 -4.16
N TYR A 62 0.77 -2.65 -3.36
CA TYR A 62 0.89 -2.93 -1.94
C TYR A 62 -0.28 -3.76 -1.42
N ILE A 63 0.00 -4.68 -0.50
CA ILE A 63 -1.01 -5.48 0.23
C ILE A 63 -0.81 -5.24 1.72
N GLY A 64 -1.91 -5.10 2.46
CA GLY A 64 -1.88 -4.94 3.90
C GLY A 64 -3.11 -5.52 4.58
N ILE A 65 -3.05 -5.59 5.91
CA ILE A 65 -4.13 -6.06 6.78
C ILE A 65 -4.59 -4.97 7.74
N SER A 66 -5.86 -5.06 8.11
CA SER A 66 -6.49 -4.31 9.19
C SER A 66 -6.88 -5.26 10.31
N GLU A 67 -6.10 -5.34 11.39
CA GLU A 67 -6.27 -6.38 12.42
C GLU A 67 -7.05 -5.95 13.66
N THR A 68 -6.99 -4.68 14.07
CA THR A 68 -7.45 -4.28 15.43
C THR A 68 -8.35 -3.05 15.49
N GLN A 69 -8.24 -2.14 14.53
CA GLN A 69 -8.96 -0.86 14.56
C GLN A 69 -9.83 -0.63 13.32
N GLY A 70 -9.98 -1.64 12.46
CA GLY A 70 -10.82 -1.57 11.26
C GLY A 70 -10.27 -0.75 10.10
N LEU A 71 -10.72 -1.09 8.89
CA LEU A 71 -10.27 -0.47 7.63
C LEU A 71 -10.46 1.06 7.62
N LYS A 72 -11.57 1.56 8.18
CA LYS A 72 -11.90 2.99 8.26
C LYS A 72 -10.98 3.79 9.17
N LYS A 73 -10.79 3.38 10.43
CA LYS A 73 -10.21 4.27 11.45
C LYS A 73 -8.71 4.40 11.37
N ARG A 74 -7.99 3.40 10.85
CA ARG A 74 -6.53 3.42 10.88
C ARG A 74 -5.87 3.27 9.53
N ASP A 75 -6.22 2.29 8.71
CA ASP A 75 -5.41 2.00 7.53
C ASP A 75 -5.64 3.03 6.43
N TYR A 76 -6.90 3.29 6.08
CA TYR A 76 -7.20 4.39 5.16
C TYR A 76 -6.66 5.72 5.67
N ARG A 77 -6.97 6.08 6.92
CA ARG A 77 -6.52 7.35 7.53
C ARG A 77 -4.99 7.46 7.63
N ASN A 78 -4.26 6.37 7.83
CA ASN A 78 -2.80 6.42 7.88
C ASN A 78 -2.17 6.53 6.49
N HIS A 79 -2.76 5.90 5.48
CA HIS A 79 -2.23 5.88 4.13
C HIS A 79 -2.63 7.14 3.35
N PHE A 80 -3.91 7.49 3.32
CA PHE A 80 -4.44 8.56 2.49
C PHE A 80 -4.50 9.91 3.22
N ASP A 81 -4.84 9.92 4.52
CA ASP A 81 -4.95 11.16 5.32
C ASP A 81 -3.81 11.34 6.33
N GLY A 82 -2.81 10.47 6.28
CA GLY A 82 -1.76 10.36 7.27
C GLY A 82 -0.44 10.97 6.84
N THR A 83 0.62 10.57 7.52
CA THR A 83 2.00 10.98 7.20
C THR A 83 2.90 9.75 7.11
N ALA A 84 4.05 9.91 6.47
CA ALA A 84 5.06 8.84 6.39
C ALA A 84 5.51 8.34 7.76
N ARG A 85 5.29 9.10 8.84
CA ARG A 85 5.56 8.67 10.22
C ARG A 85 4.87 7.35 10.59
N LYS A 86 3.66 7.12 10.10
CA LYS A 86 2.83 5.94 10.45
C LYS A 86 2.59 4.99 9.28
N SER A 87 3.03 5.34 8.07
CA SER A 87 2.70 4.60 6.86
C SER A 87 3.94 4.18 6.11
N THR A 88 4.17 2.87 6.05
CA THR A 88 5.26 2.26 5.26
C THR A 88 5.08 2.53 3.76
N LEU A 89 3.84 2.48 3.26
CA LEU A 89 3.51 2.85 1.88
C LEU A 89 3.93 4.29 1.57
N ARG A 90 3.58 5.25 2.44
CA ARG A 90 3.97 6.66 2.24
C ARG A 90 5.49 6.85 2.30
N LYS A 91 6.19 6.14 3.19
CA LYS A 91 7.67 6.12 3.21
C LYS A 91 8.24 5.63 1.89
N SER A 92 7.71 4.53 1.36
CA SER A 92 8.13 4.01 0.06
C SER A 92 7.90 5.02 -1.06
N LEU A 93 6.68 5.55 -1.19
CA LEU A 93 6.33 6.49 -2.26
C LEU A 93 7.13 7.79 -2.18
N GLY A 94 7.20 8.44 -1.00
CA GLY A 94 7.96 9.68 -0.86
C GLY A 94 9.47 9.51 -1.09
N SER A 95 10.03 8.34 -0.78
CA SER A 95 11.41 8.01 -1.14
C SER A 95 11.61 7.85 -2.65
N LEU A 96 10.64 7.26 -3.36
CA LEU A 96 10.66 7.17 -4.83
C LEU A 96 10.51 8.54 -5.50
N PHE A 97 9.79 9.47 -4.85
CA PHE A 97 9.76 10.88 -5.26
C PHE A 97 11.04 11.67 -4.93
N LYS A 98 12.08 11.00 -4.40
CA LYS A 98 13.39 11.58 -4.07
C LYS A 98 13.35 12.67 -2.99
N TRP A 99 12.43 12.56 -2.01
CA TRP A 99 12.28 13.53 -0.92
C TRP A 99 13.08 13.19 0.35
N GLN A 100 14.23 12.51 0.22
CA GLN A 100 15.08 12.13 1.35
C GLN A 100 15.55 13.38 2.14
N ALA A 101 15.89 14.46 1.44
CA ALA A 101 16.31 15.73 2.04
C ALA A 101 15.17 16.49 2.74
N ASP A 102 13.92 16.08 2.53
CA ASP A 102 12.72 16.70 3.13
C ASP A 102 12.17 15.89 4.30
N ARG A 103 12.95 14.96 4.84
CA ARG A 103 12.57 14.20 6.05
C ARG A 103 12.75 15.03 7.31
N LEU A 104 11.73 14.98 8.16
CA LEU A 104 11.71 15.58 9.48
C LEU A 104 11.65 14.44 10.51
N TYR A 105 12.77 14.19 11.19
CA TYR A 105 12.90 13.13 12.19
C TYR A 105 12.40 13.59 13.57
N ASP A 106 11.67 12.72 14.26
CA ASP A 106 11.36 12.88 15.68
C ASP A 106 12.50 12.32 16.57
N LYS A 107 12.40 12.58 17.88
CA LYS A 107 13.40 12.11 18.86
C LYS A 107 13.53 10.58 18.91
N GLY A 108 12.55 9.83 18.41
CA GLY A 108 12.54 8.38 18.35
C GLY A 108 13.02 7.81 17.02
N GLY A 109 13.60 8.65 16.14
CA GLY A 109 14.14 8.23 14.85
C GLY A 109 13.07 7.98 13.76
N LYS A 110 11.79 8.23 14.04
CA LYS A 110 10.74 8.15 13.01
C LYS A 110 10.67 9.47 12.27
N TYR A 111 10.59 9.43 10.95
CA TYR A 111 10.39 10.63 10.14
C TYR A 111 9.01 10.71 9.50
N LYS A 112 8.59 11.95 9.22
CA LYS A 112 7.60 12.30 8.19
C LYS A 112 8.27 13.19 7.15
N PHE A 113 7.66 13.43 6.00
CA PHE A 113 8.15 14.45 5.08
C PHE A 113 7.72 15.85 5.55
N LYS A 114 8.35 16.91 5.00
CA LYS A 114 7.90 18.30 5.18
C LYS A 114 6.42 18.43 4.78
N PRO A 115 5.68 19.40 5.37
CA PRO A 115 4.25 19.57 5.12
C PRO A 115 3.87 19.59 3.63
N ASP A 116 4.61 20.34 2.81
CA ASP A 116 4.34 20.43 1.36
C ASP A 116 4.51 19.08 0.64
N CYS A 117 5.51 18.29 1.01
CA CYS A 117 5.72 16.94 0.47
C CYS A 117 4.60 15.98 0.89
N GLU A 118 4.17 16.02 2.16
CA GLU A 118 3.05 15.20 2.63
C GLU A 118 1.73 15.58 1.92
N GLN A 119 1.49 16.88 1.70
CA GLN A 119 0.31 17.34 0.98
C GLN A 119 0.34 16.90 -0.50
N LYS A 120 1.49 17.06 -1.17
CA LYS A 120 1.70 16.56 -2.54
C LYS A 120 1.49 15.06 -2.62
N LEU A 121 2.00 14.31 -1.65
CA LEU A 121 1.84 12.85 -1.59
C LEU A 121 0.38 12.45 -1.41
N SER A 122 -0.34 13.07 -0.48
CA SER A 122 -1.76 12.77 -0.25
C SER A 122 -2.58 13.03 -1.51
N ARG A 123 -2.38 14.18 -2.16
CA ARG A 123 -3.05 14.51 -3.42
C ARG A 123 -2.74 13.47 -4.50
N TRP A 124 -1.46 13.16 -4.71
CA TRP A 124 -1.06 12.17 -5.71
C TRP A 124 -1.67 10.79 -5.42
N MET A 125 -1.66 10.33 -4.16
CA MET A 125 -2.26 9.05 -3.78
C MET A 125 -3.76 9.03 -4.03
N GLN A 126 -4.49 10.10 -3.70
CA GLN A 126 -5.93 10.18 -3.92
C GLN A 126 -6.29 10.17 -5.42
N GLU A 127 -5.54 10.92 -6.22
CA GLU A 127 -5.74 11.03 -7.67
C GLU A 127 -5.40 9.71 -8.37
N ASN A 128 -4.34 9.00 -7.95
CA ASN A 128 -3.76 7.90 -8.72
C ASN A 128 -4.04 6.49 -8.18
N LEU A 129 -4.45 6.33 -6.92
CA LEU A 129 -4.61 5.02 -6.30
C LEU A 129 -6.07 4.68 -6.01
N ILE A 130 -6.35 3.38 -5.99
CA ILE A 130 -7.60 2.77 -5.52
C ILE A 130 -7.26 1.71 -4.48
N MET A 131 -8.22 1.47 -3.59
CA MET A 131 -8.10 0.45 -2.55
C MET A 131 -9.18 -0.60 -2.76
N TYR A 132 -8.77 -1.83 -3.06
CA TYR A 132 -9.64 -2.99 -2.95
C TYR A 132 -9.56 -3.53 -1.54
N TYR A 133 -10.68 -3.98 -0.97
CA TYR A 133 -10.69 -4.58 0.35
C TYR A 133 -11.71 -5.71 0.48
N TRP A 134 -11.43 -6.61 1.42
CA TRP A 134 -12.25 -7.76 1.78
C TRP A 134 -12.36 -7.82 3.28
N LEU A 135 -13.57 -8.07 3.77
CA LEU A 135 -13.81 -8.28 5.21
C LEU A 135 -13.46 -9.73 5.53
N VAL A 136 -12.54 -9.91 6.47
CA VAL A 136 -12.02 -11.22 6.88
C VAL A 136 -11.76 -11.17 8.38
N ASP A 137 -12.33 -12.13 9.11
CA ASP A 137 -12.34 -12.10 10.57
C ASP A 137 -11.16 -12.86 11.21
N THR A 138 -10.60 -13.85 10.52
CA THR A 138 -9.53 -14.70 11.08
C THR A 138 -8.45 -15.02 10.05
N GLY A 139 -7.25 -15.40 10.52
CA GLY A 139 -6.15 -15.83 9.65
C GLY A 139 -5.52 -14.73 8.80
N LEU A 140 -5.74 -13.45 9.13
CA LEU A 140 -5.28 -12.29 8.35
C LEU A 140 -3.78 -12.31 8.06
N SER A 141 -2.93 -12.47 9.07
CA SER A 141 -1.47 -12.44 8.90
C SER A 141 -0.97 -13.56 7.98
N ASP A 142 -1.54 -14.76 8.09
CA ASP A 142 -1.17 -15.90 7.25
C ASP A 142 -1.64 -15.70 5.81
N LEU A 143 -2.87 -15.22 5.65
CA LEU A 143 -3.45 -14.94 4.34
C LEU A 143 -2.71 -13.80 3.64
N GLU A 144 -2.36 -12.72 4.35
CA GLU A 144 -1.52 -11.62 3.84
C GLU A 144 -0.17 -12.12 3.36
N THR A 145 0.49 -12.96 4.17
CA THR A 145 1.81 -13.51 3.81
C THR A 145 1.72 -14.33 2.54
N LYS A 146 0.72 -15.21 2.43
CA LYS A 146 0.49 -16.01 1.20
C LYS A 146 0.15 -15.14 0.00
N LEU A 147 -0.68 -14.11 0.17
CA LEU A 147 -1.01 -13.17 -0.92
C LEU A 147 0.20 -12.36 -1.38
N ILE A 148 1.07 -11.93 -0.46
CA ILE A 148 2.32 -11.23 -0.81
C ILE A 148 3.26 -12.18 -1.56
N ASP A 149 3.37 -13.44 -1.13
CA ASP A 149 4.21 -14.43 -1.82
C ASP A 149 3.67 -14.78 -3.21
N GLU A 150 2.35 -14.89 -3.35
CA GLU A 150 1.66 -15.23 -4.60
C GLU A 150 1.66 -14.07 -5.61
N LEU A 151 1.31 -12.86 -5.17
CA LEU A 151 1.15 -11.70 -6.04
C LEU A 151 2.42 -10.86 -6.17
N ASN A 152 3.36 -10.94 -5.22
CA ASN A 152 4.61 -10.20 -5.26
C ASN A 152 4.43 -8.66 -5.48
N PRO A 153 3.60 -7.98 -4.68
CA PRO A 153 3.46 -6.52 -4.79
C PRO A 153 4.82 -5.82 -4.51
N PRO A 154 5.26 -4.89 -5.37
CA PRO A 154 6.62 -4.35 -5.34
C PRO A 154 6.93 -3.51 -4.09
N LEU A 155 5.93 -2.92 -3.42
CA LEU A 155 6.17 -2.05 -2.26
C LEU A 155 6.12 -2.80 -0.91
N ASN A 156 5.77 -4.08 -0.89
CA ASN A 156 5.89 -4.92 0.31
C ASN A 156 7.34 -5.39 0.45
N ILE A 157 8.15 -4.74 1.29
CA ILE A 157 9.59 -5.06 1.44
C ILE A 157 9.83 -6.26 2.37
N ALA A 158 9.20 -6.29 3.56
CA ALA A 158 9.61 -7.20 4.64
C ALA A 158 9.18 -8.66 4.44
N LYS A 159 7.97 -8.90 3.92
CA LYS A 159 7.40 -10.25 3.76
C LYS A 159 7.63 -10.86 2.37
N ASN A 160 8.10 -10.07 1.41
CA ASN A 160 8.15 -10.49 0.01
C ASN A 160 9.49 -11.15 -0.35
N LYS A 161 9.46 -12.47 -0.48
CA LYS A 161 10.64 -13.30 -0.79
C LYS A 161 10.80 -13.64 -2.27
N CYS A 162 9.87 -13.21 -3.12
CA CYS A 162 9.89 -13.53 -4.55
C CYS A 162 11.14 -12.93 -5.23
N PRO A 163 11.86 -13.67 -6.10
CA PRO A 163 13.02 -13.11 -6.80
C PRO A 163 12.67 -11.95 -7.75
N VAL A 164 11.44 -11.92 -8.26
CA VAL A 164 10.94 -10.82 -9.10
C VAL A 164 10.88 -9.52 -8.28
N ASN A 165 11.39 -8.42 -8.83
CA ASN A 165 11.55 -7.11 -8.18
C ASN A 165 12.49 -7.10 -6.96
N LYS A 166 13.29 -8.16 -6.71
CA LYS A 166 14.18 -8.21 -5.54
C LYS A 166 15.16 -7.04 -5.49
N GLU A 167 15.80 -6.71 -6.60
CA GLU A 167 16.73 -5.57 -6.68
C GLU A 167 16.01 -4.24 -6.48
N PHE A 168 14.81 -4.07 -7.03
CA PHE A 168 13.98 -2.90 -6.77
C PHE A 168 13.65 -2.76 -5.28
N ARG A 169 13.26 -3.85 -4.60
CA ARG A 169 12.96 -3.82 -3.17
C ARG A 169 14.21 -3.54 -2.32
N ARG A 170 15.38 -4.03 -2.73
CA ARG A 170 16.66 -3.69 -2.09
C ARG A 170 16.96 -2.19 -2.23
N TYR A 171 16.90 -1.67 -3.45
CA TYR A 171 17.06 -0.25 -3.73
C TYR A 171 16.08 0.62 -2.93
N LEU A 172 14.79 0.26 -2.92
CA LEU A 172 13.78 1.00 -2.17
C LEU A 172 14.00 0.93 -0.65
N SER A 173 14.52 -0.19 -0.13
CA SER A 173 14.87 -0.33 1.28
C SER A 173 16.01 0.62 1.66
N GLU A 174 17.06 0.69 0.82
CA GLU A 174 18.17 1.65 0.98
C GLU A 174 17.66 3.08 0.93
N LEU A 175 16.80 3.40 -0.05
CA LEU A 175 16.20 4.72 -0.15
C LEU A 175 15.38 5.11 1.07
N ARG A 176 14.80 4.16 1.82
CA ARG A 176 13.90 4.42 2.97
C ARG A 176 14.62 4.68 4.28
N ASN A 177 15.83 4.15 4.43
CA ASN A 177 16.69 4.35 5.59
C ASN A 177 17.47 5.65 5.47
#